data_AF-A0A260ZVP2-F1
#
_entry.id   AF-A0A260ZVP2-F1
#
_cell.length_a   1.000
_cell.length_b   1.000
_cell.length_c   1.000
_cell.angle_alpha   90.00
_cell.angle_beta   90.00
_cell.angle_gamma   90.00
#
_symmetry.space_group_name_H-M   'P 1'
#
loop_
_entity.id
_entity.type
_entity.pdbx_description
1 polymer ?
#
loop_
_entity_poly.entity_id
_entity_poly.type
_entity_poly.pdbx_seq_one_letter_code
_entity_poly.pdbx_strand_id
1 'polypeptide(L)'
;MNREEQLAFIRGKYSNYIVQFSDLSNFVVYDFNNWFYVLIVYLIFVFGVCGFLYIFTTTDMLKMVQALKKTVSATSFQRYRSAVCSLIAQLAVSAMLLLPLIGFLFLSFGRFENAQVFTQITLNICALHSSTNAIIFIWTTPRFRKLLFRNSFSTGFGVFNDK
;
A
#
# COMPACT_ATOMS: atom_id res chain seq x y z
N MET A 1 11.94 15.49 22.34
CA MET A 1 12.36 16.90 22.31
C MET A 1 11.12 17.75 22.35
N ASN A 2 11.08 18.72 23.25
CA ASN A 2 10.00 19.71 23.33
C ASN A 2 10.11 20.70 22.15
N ARG A 3 9.02 21.40 21.78
CA ARG A 3 8.99 22.30 20.60
C ARG A 3 10.11 23.35 20.64
N GLU A 4 10.36 23.91 21.82
CA GLU A 4 11.41 24.91 22.04
C GLU A 4 12.83 24.34 21.83
N GLU A 5 13.06 23.09 22.27
CA GLU A 5 14.32 22.38 22.07
C GLU A 5 14.54 22.05 20.58
N GLN A 6 13.48 21.70 19.87
CA GLN A 6 13.53 21.45 18.43
C GLN A 6 13.84 22.74 17.64
N LEU A 7 13.23 23.88 18.02
CA LEU A 7 13.55 25.19 17.45
C LEU A 7 14.98 25.64 17.77
N ALA A 8 15.47 25.38 18.99
CA ALA A 8 16.86 25.66 19.36
C ALA A 8 17.86 24.82 18.54
N PHE A 9 17.53 23.55 18.29
CA PHE A 9 18.34 22.67 17.44
C PHE A 9 18.34 23.12 15.97
N ILE A 10 17.19 23.52 15.43
CA ILE A 10 17.08 24.10 14.08
C ILE A 10 17.87 25.43 14.01
N ARG A 11 17.82 26.26 15.05
CA ARG A 11 18.56 27.52 15.10
C ARG A 11 20.07 27.31 15.03
N GLY A 12 20.59 26.26 15.68
CA GLY A 12 22.01 25.93 15.64
C GLY A 12 22.50 25.38 14.29
N LYS A 13 21.65 24.66 13.54
CA LYS A 13 22.07 23.89 12.36
C LYS A 13 21.55 24.45 11.02
N TYR A 14 20.40 25.13 11.03
CA TYR A 14 19.65 25.58 9.85
C TYR A 14 18.98 26.93 10.10
N SER A 15 19.77 27.96 10.43
CA SER A 15 19.28 29.29 10.82
C SER A 15 18.35 29.95 9.79
N ASN A 16 18.51 29.64 8.49
CA ASN A 16 17.72 30.24 7.41
C ASN A 16 16.27 29.70 7.32
N TYR A 17 15.97 28.55 7.93
CA TYR A 17 14.64 27.92 7.83
C TYR A 17 13.78 28.14 9.09
N ILE A 18 14.30 28.82 10.11
CA ILE A 18 13.60 29.06 11.39
C ILE A 18 12.22 29.70 11.20
N VAL A 19 12.12 30.70 10.31
CA VAL A 19 10.85 31.43 10.10
C VAL A 19 9.78 30.49 9.55
N GLN A 20 10.14 29.60 8.62
CA GLN A 20 9.23 28.60 8.06
C GLN A 20 8.87 27.53 9.11
N PHE A 21 9.84 27.04 9.89
CA PHE A 21 9.57 26.05 10.95
C PHE A 21 8.79 26.62 12.14
N SER A 22 8.92 27.93 12.43
CA SER A 22 8.18 28.60 13.49
C SER A 22 6.70 28.77 13.14
N ASP A 23 6.38 28.94 11.85
CA ASP A 23 5.02 29.08 11.34
C ASP A 23 4.25 27.74 11.31
N LEU A 24 4.96 26.61 11.15
CA LEU A 24 4.32 25.29 11.24
C LEU A 24 3.83 24.99 12.68
N SER A 25 2.55 24.66 12.81
CA SER A 25 1.95 24.27 14.09
C SER A 25 2.43 22.90 14.58
N ASN A 26 2.75 21.99 13.66
CA ASN A 26 3.19 20.63 13.93
C ASN A 26 4.44 20.30 13.11
N PHE A 27 5.61 20.36 13.72
CA PHE A 27 6.85 19.89 13.13
C PHE A 27 7.58 18.98 14.13
N VAL A 28 8.22 17.93 13.64
CA VAL A 28 9.04 17.03 14.44
C VAL A 28 10.40 16.93 13.78
N VAL A 29 11.44 17.32 14.51
CA VAL A 29 12.82 17.19 14.05
C VAL A 29 13.34 15.85 14.53
N TYR A 30 13.78 15.02 13.59
CA TYR A 30 14.44 13.75 13.88
C TYR A 30 15.94 13.97 13.85
N ASP A 31 16.60 13.69 14.98
CA ASP A 31 18.06 13.64 15.02
C ASP A 31 18.52 12.22 14.68
N PHE A 32 19.41 12.11 13.70
CA PHE A 32 19.90 10.84 13.19
C PHE A 32 20.95 10.27 14.16
N ASN A 33 20.47 9.70 15.26
CA ASN A 33 21.31 9.06 16.28
C ASN A 33 21.70 7.62 15.86
N ASN A 34 22.66 7.00 16.54
CA ASN A 34 23.07 5.61 16.30
C ASN A 34 21.90 4.60 16.35
N TRP A 35 20.88 4.87 17.19
CA TRP A 35 19.64 4.09 17.23
C TRP A 35 18.85 4.10 15.91
N PHE A 36 18.92 5.20 15.15
CA PHE A 36 18.26 5.31 13.86
C PHE A 36 18.92 4.40 12.81
N TYR A 37 20.24 4.25 12.84
CA TYR A 37 20.95 3.31 11.97
C TYR A 37 20.57 1.85 12.27
N VAL A 38 20.43 1.48 13.54
CA VAL A 38 19.94 0.14 13.93
C VAL A 38 18.52 -0.10 13.39
N LEU A 39 17.66 0.92 13.44
CA LEU A 39 16.31 0.86 12.89
C LEU A 39 16.32 0.67 11.37
N ILE A 40 17.19 1.37 10.62
CA ILE A 40 17.32 1.19 9.16
C ILE A 40 17.73 -0.25 8.83
N VAL A 41 18.74 -0.79 9.52
CA VAL A 41 19.21 -2.17 9.29
C VAL A 41 18.10 -3.18 9.57
N TYR A 42 17.35 -2.98 10.65
CA TYR A 42 16.18 -3.79 10.97
C TYR A 42 15.10 -3.73 9.88
N LEU A 43 14.79 -2.52 9.37
CA LEU A 43 13.81 -2.35 8.28
C LEU A 43 14.24 -3.07 7.00
N ILE A 44 15.52 -3.03 6.64
CA ILE A 44 16.05 -3.75 5.47
C ILE A 44 15.89 -5.26 5.65
N PHE A 45 16.19 -5.77 6.85
CA PHE A 45 16.03 -7.20 7.15
C PHE A 45 14.57 -7.65 7.06
N VAL A 46 13.66 -6.92 7.71
CA VAL A 46 12.21 -7.21 7.67
C VAL A 46 11.67 -7.14 6.24
N PHE A 47 12.10 -6.13 5.47
CA PHE A 47 11.73 -6.00 4.07
C PHE A 47 12.19 -7.21 3.24
N GLY A 48 13.42 -7.69 3.45
CA GLY A 48 13.95 -8.87 2.78
C GLY A 48 13.14 -10.14 3.09
N VAL A 49 12.84 -10.38 4.37
CA VAL A 49 12.02 -11.54 4.80
C VAL A 49 10.61 -11.45 4.23
N CYS A 50 9.99 -10.26 4.27
CA CYS A 50 8.65 -10.04 3.73
C CYS A 50 8.60 -10.28 2.21
N GLY A 51 9.59 -9.76 1.46
CA GLY A 51 9.71 -9.99 0.02
C GLY A 51 9.90 -11.47 -0.34
N PHE A 52 10.69 -12.22 0.45
CA PHE A 52 10.85 -13.65 0.24
C PHE A 52 9.54 -14.42 0.44
N LEU A 53 8.83 -14.16 1.55
CA LEU A 53 7.54 -14.78 1.83
C LEU A 53 6.49 -14.44 0.76
N TYR A 54 6.52 -13.20 0.24
CA TYR A 54 5.66 -12.78 -0.85
C TYR A 54 5.86 -13.62 -2.13
N ILE A 55 7.11 -13.81 -2.56
CA ILE A 55 7.43 -14.58 -3.76
C ILE A 55 7.06 -16.05 -3.56
N PHE A 56 7.38 -16.61 -2.40
CA PHE A 56 7.03 -17.99 -2.05
C PHE A 56 5.52 -18.22 -2.10
N THR A 57 4.75 -17.36 -1.43
CA THR A 57 3.28 -17.44 -1.37
C THR A 57 2.66 -17.26 -2.78
N THR A 58 3.17 -16.32 -3.58
CA THR A 58 2.71 -16.12 -4.97
C THR A 58 2.91 -17.40 -5.79
N THR A 59 4.08 -18.01 -5.67
CA THR A 59 4.44 -19.21 -6.43
C THR A 59 3.58 -20.40 -6.02
N ASP A 60 3.34 -20.58 -4.72
CA ASP A 60 2.47 -21.64 -4.19
C ASP A 60 1.03 -21.48 -4.68
N MET A 61 0.48 -20.26 -4.63
CA MET A 61 -0.86 -19.96 -5.14
C MET A 61 -0.99 -20.21 -6.65
N LEU A 62 0.03 -19.88 -7.45
CA LEU A 62 0.04 -20.18 -8.88
C LEU A 62 0.07 -21.70 -9.15
N LYS A 63 0.86 -22.45 -8.39
CA LYS A 63 0.92 -23.92 -8.47
C LYS A 63 -0.41 -24.57 -8.10
N MET A 64 -1.07 -24.07 -7.05
CA MET A 64 -2.40 -24.53 -6.63
C MET A 64 -3.43 -24.35 -7.75
N VAL A 65 -3.41 -23.23 -8.49
CA VAL A 65 -4.30 -23.02 -9.65
C VAL A 65 -4.03 -24.03 -10.76
N GLN A 66 -2.77 -24.35 -11.03
CA GLN A 66 -2.39 -25.32 -12.06
C GLN A 66 -2.78 -26.75 -11.68
N ALA A 67 -2.60 -27.14 -10.41
CA ALA A 67 -2.97 -28.46 -9.90
C ALA A 67 -4.50 -28.68 -9.95
N LEU A 68 -5.28 -27.67 -9.57
CA LEU A 68 -6.75 -27.73 -9.60
C LEU A 68 -7.31 -27.90 -11.02
N LYS A 69 -6.57 -27.50 -12.06
CA LYS A 69 -6.97 -27.69 -13.47
C LYS A 69 -7.06 -29.17 -13.86
N LYS A 70 -6.34 -30.06 -13.16
CA LYS A 70 -6.30 -31.50 -13.46
C LYS A 70 -7.35 -32.33 -12.69
N THR A 71 -7.93 -31.81 -11.61
CA THR A 71 -8.62 -32.67 -10.61
C THR A 71 -10.13 -32.41 -10.46
N VAL A 72 -10.69 -31.31 -10.97
CA VAL A 72 -12.07 -30.89 -10.60
C VAL A 72 -12.95 -30.58 -11.81
N SER A 73 -14.24 -30.95 -11.71
CA SER A 73 -15.33 -30.60 -12.63
C SER A 73 -15.38 -29.10 -12.97
N ALA A 74 -15.71 -28.78 -14.23
CA ALA A 74 -15.61 -27.45 -14.85
C ALA A 74 -16.32 -26.32 -14.09
N THR A 75 -17.41 -26.64 -13.35
CA THR A 75 -18.23 -25.65 -12.62
C THR A 75 -17.65 -25.26 -11.26
N SER A 76 -17.04 -26.19 -10.50
CA SER A 76 -16.34 -25.88 -9.25
C SER A 76 -14.97 -25.25 -9.51
N PHE A 77 -14.31 -25.62 -10.61
CA PHE A 77 -13.01 -25.06 -11.02
C PHE A 77 -13.08 -23.54 -11.27
N GLN A 78 -14.16 -23.04 -11.89
CA GLN A 78 -14.32 -21.60 -12.10
C GLN A 78 -14.40 -20.79 -10.80
N ARG A 79 -15.04 -21.33 -9.75
CA ARG A 79 -15.16 -20.64 -8.45
C ARG A 79 -13.81 -20.54 -7.74
N TYR A 80 -13.04 -21.63 -7.73
CA TYR A 80 -11.69 -21.65 -7.14
C TYR A 80 -10.71 -20.76 -7.91
N ARG A 81 -10.69 -20.85 -9.25
CA ARG A 81 -9.85 -20.00 -10.10
C ARG A 81 -10.10 -18.52 -9.84
N SER A 82 -11.37 -18.14 -9.69
CA SER A 82 -11.71 -16.75 -9.42
C SER A 82 -11.28 -16.28 -8.03
N ALA A 83 -11.39 -17.13 -7.01
CA ALA A 83 -10.93 -16.81 -5.67
C ALA A 83 -9.40 -16.61 -5.65
N VAL A 84 -8.66 -17.50 -6.31
CA VAL A 84 -7.19 -17.39 -6.36
C VAL A 84 -6.73 -16.22 -7.24
N CYS A 85 -7.40 -15.92 -8.36
CA CYS A 85 -7.11 -14.70 -9.12
C CYS A 85 -7.35 -13.44 -8.28
N SER A 86 -8.40 -13.41 -7.46
CA SER A 86 -8.64 -12.31 -6.51
C SER A 86 -7.53 -12.21 -5.49
N LEU A 87 -7.08 -13.34 -4.94
CA LEU A 87 -5.99 -13.39 -3.96
C LEU A 87 -4.65 -12.93 -4.55
N ILE A 88 -4.34 -13.30 -5.80
CA ILE A 88 -3.14 -12.81 -6.52
C ILE A 88 -3.25 -11.30 -6.77
N ALA A 89 -4.43 -10.80 -7.13
CA ALA A 89 -4.64 -9.36 -7.34
C ALA A 89 -4.50 -8.57 -6.03
N GLN A 90 -5.07 -9.07 -4.92
CA GLN A 90 -4.92 -8.49 -3.59
C GLN A 90 -3.47 -8.53 -3.10
N LEU A 91 -2.76 -9.63 -3.42
CA LEU A 91 -1.35 -9.76 -3.12
C LEU A 91 -0.54 -8.71 -3.92
N ALA A 92 -0.83 -8.50 -5.20
CA ALA A 92 -0.20 -7.46 -6.01
C ALA A 92 -0.47 -6.04 -5.49
N VAL A 93 -1.66 -5.76 -4.96
CA VAL A 93 -1.95 -4.48 -4.29
C VAL A 93 -1.12 -4.32 -3.02
N SER A 94 -0.98 -5.38 -2.24
CA SER A 94 -0.12 -5.38 -1.05
C SER A 94 1.34 -5.10 -1.40
N ALA A 95 1.80 -5.50 -2.59
CA ALA A 95 3.12 -5.14 -3.10
C ALA A 95 3.27 -3.64 -3.42
N MET A 96 2.17 -2.90 -3.69
CA MET A 96 2.24 -1.44 -3.83
C MET A 96 2.67 -0.75 -2.52
N LEU A 97 2.54 -1.42 -1.38
CA LEU A 97 3.01 -0.96 -0.08
C LEU A 97 4.53 -1.15 0.10
N LEU A 98 5.20 -1.94 -0.74
CA LEU A 98 6.67 -1.99 -0.78
C LEU A 98 7.26 -0.69 -1.35
N LEU A 99 6.59 -0.03 -2.32
CA LEU A 99 7.05 1.23 -2.91
C LEU A 99 7.33 2.31 -1.86
N PRO A 100 6.40 2.63 -0.93
CA PRO A 100 6.66 3.64 0.08
C PRO A 100 7.77 3.24 1.06
N LEU A 101 7.94 1.95 1.36
CA LEU A 101 9.07 1.46 2.17
C LEU A 101 10.42 1.68 1.48
N ILE A 102 10.50 1.36 0.18
CA ILE A 102 11.71 1.60 -0.62
C ILE A 102 11.99 3.10 -0.73
N GLY A 103 10.95 3.90 -0.94
CA GLY A 103 11.06 5.37 -0.97
C GLY A 103 11.59 5.94 0.35
N PHE A 104 11.14 5.40 1.48
CA PHE A 104 11.64 5.80 2.81
C PHE A 104 13.12 5.44 3.02
N LEU A 105 13.56 4.24 2.59
CA LEU A 105 14.96 3.87 2.62
C LEU A 105 15.80 4.80 1.73
N PHE A 106 15.31 5.11 0.52
CA PHE A 106 16.00 6.00 -0.41
C PHE A 106 16.13 7.43 0.13
N LEU A 107 15.08 7.98 0.73
CA LEU A 107 15.11 9.27 1.43
C LEU A 107 16.06 9.29 2.64
N SER A 108 16.18 8.16 3.33
CA SER A 108 17.07 8.06 4.49
C SER A 108 18.55 8.07 4.09
N PHE A 109 18.90 7.51 2.93
CA PHE A 109 20.28 7.52 2.41
C PHE A 109 20.60 8.77 1.58
N GLY A 110 19.64 9.30 0.83
CA GLY A 110 19.80 10.49 0.01
C GLY A 110 19.38 11.75 0.75
N ARG A 111 20.33 12.63 1.09
CA ARG A 111 20.04 13.97 1.62
C ARG A 111 19.48 14.86 0.50
N PHE A 112 18.22 14.67 0.15
CA PHE A 112 17.54 15.45 -0.88
C PHE A 112 16.89 16.70 -0.30
N GLU A 113 17.05 17.85 -0.97
CA GLU A 113 16.37 19.11 -0.62
C GLU A 113 14.83 18.99 -0.69
N ASN A 114 14.31 18.09 -1.54
CA ASN A 114 12.87 17.89 -1.75
C ASN A 114 12.25 16.78 -0.89
N ALA A 115 12.88 16.40 0.22
CA ALA A 115 12.43 15.27 1.06
C ALA A 115 10.98 15.41 1.56
N GLN A 116 10.48 16.63 1.75
CA GLN A 116 9.11 16.90 2.18
C GLN A 116 8.07 16.42 1.15
N VAL A 117 8.26 16.75 -0.13
CA VAL A 117 7.33 16.36 -1.21
C VAL A 117 7.29 14.84 -1.36
N PHE A 118 8.47 14.20 -1.35
CA PHE A 118 8.58 12.74 -1.43
C PHE A 118 7.90 12.04 -0.25
N THR A 119 8.06 12.56 0.97
CA THR A 119 7.41 12.00 2.17
C THR A 119 5.89 12.12 2.05
N GLN A 120 5.37 13.25 1.57
CA GLN A 120 3.94 13.45 1.37
C GLN A 120 3.36 12.50 0.32
N ILE A 121 4.04 12.30 -0.81
CA ILE A 121 3.64 11.33 -1.85
C ILE A 121 3.62 9.91 -1.27
N THR A 122 4.65 9.54 -0.52
CA THR A 122 4.78 8.24 0.14
C THR A 122 3.62 7.98 1.09
N LEU A 123 3.28 8.96 1.94
CA LEU A 123 2.15 8.87 2.88
C LEU A 123 0.80 8.76 2.16
N ASN A 124 0.61 9.51 1.07
CA ASN A 124 -0.61 9.43 0.28
C ASN A 124 -0.79 8.05 -0.38
N ILE A 125 0.30 7.44 -0.87
CA ILE A 125 0.26 6.07 -1.42
C ILE A 125 -0.12 5.06 -0.32
N CYS A 126 0.45 5.19 0.88
CA CYS A 126 0.06 4.37 2.03
C CYS A 126 -1.43 4.51 2.39
N ALA A 127 -1.96 5.74 2.37
CA ALA A 127 -3.37 5.98 2.66
C ALA A 127 -4.29 5.39 1.58
N LEU A 128 -3.91 5.50 0.31
CA LEU A 128 -4.68 4.98 -0.83
C LEU A 128 -4.67 3.45 -0.92
N HIS A 129 -3.64 2.78 -0.40
CA HIS A 129 -3.49 1.32 -0.46
C HIS A 129 -4.75 0.57 0.00
N SER A 130 -5.35 0.98 1.14
CA SER A 130 -6.55 0.32 1.68
C SER A 130 -7.75 0.41 0.72
N SER A 131 -7.98 1.61 0.18
CA SER A 131 -9.03 1.86 -0.81
C SER A 131 -8.81 1.07 -2.10
N THR A 132 -7.58 1.05 -2.61
CA THR A 132 -7.21 0.28 -3.80
C THR A 132 -7.41 -1.22 -3.60
N ASN A 133 -7.08 -1.75 -2.41
CA ASN A 133 -7.28 -3.16 -2.10
C ASN A 133 -8.77 -3.54 -2.08
N ALA A 134 -9.63 -2.68 -1.54
CA ALA A 134 -11.08 -2.87 -1.56
C ALA A 134 -11.66 -2.83 -2.99
N ILE A 135 -11.25 -1.87 -3.81
CA ILE A 135 -11.68 -1.76 -5.22
C ILE A 135 -11.28 -3.01 -5.99
N ILE A 136 -10.03 -3.46 -5.85
CA ILE A 136 -9.52 -4.63 -6.57
C ILE A 136 -10.21 -5.90 -6.08
N PHE A 137 -10.57 -6.03 -4.80
CA PHE A 137 -11.37 -7.16 -4.33
C PHE A 137 -12.76 -7.22 -4.97
N ILE A 138 -13.45 -6.08 -5.03
CA ILE A 138 -14.79 -5.96 -5.64
C ILE A 138 -14.71 -6.26 -7.13
N TRP A 139 -13.67 -5.75 -7.79
CA TRP A 139 -13.45 -6.04 -9.20
C TRP A 139 -13.11 -7.51 -9.40
N THR A 140 -12.14 -8.09 -8.70
CA THR A 140 -11.66 -9.44 -9.03
C THR A 140 -12.62 -10.56 -8.61
N THR A 141 -13.60 -10.26 -7.74
CA THR A 141 -14.63 -11.20 -7.32
C THR A 141 -15.90 -11.11 -8.22
N PRO A 142 -16.14 -12.05 -9.16
CA PRO A 142 -17.28 -12.03 -10.07
C PRO A 142 -18.61 -12.21 -9.33
N ARG A 143 -18.61 -12.79 -8.12
CA ARG A 143 -19.81 -12.85 -7.26
C ARG A 143 -20.28 -11.47 -6.82
N PHE A 144 -19.37 -10.53 -6.52
CA PHE A 144 -19.73 -9.16 -6.15
C PHE A 144 -20.19 -8.35 -7.35
N ARG A 145 -19.54 -8.49 -8.51
CA ARG A 145 -20.03 -7.87 -9.76
C ARG A 145 -21.46 -8.32 -10.09
N LYS A 146 -21.76 -9.62 -9.96
CA LYS A 146 -23.12 -10.14 -10.20
C LYS A 146 -24.14 -9.76 -9.12
N LEU A 147 -23.74 -9.20 -7.99
CA LEU A 147 -24.65 -8.72 -6.94
C LEU A 147 -24.90 -7.23 -7.10
N LEU A 148 -23.85 -6.44 -7.35
CA LEU A 148 -23.91 -5.00 -7.59
C LEU A 148 -24.54 -4.66 -8.95
N PHE A 149 -24.10 -5.31 -10.03
CA PHE A 149 -24.63 -5.05 -11.38
C PHE A 149 -25.95 -5.78 -11.69
N ARG A 150 -26.33 -6.80 -10.90
CA ARG A 150 -27.67 -7.40 -11.03
C ARG A 150 -28.75 -6.51 -10.43
N ASN A 151 -28.46 -5.81 -9.34
CA ASN A 151 -29.41 -4.87 -8.74
C ASN A 151 -29.42 -3.53 -9.50
N SER A 152 -28.26 -3.05 -9.97
CA SER A 152 -28.19 -1.80 -10.74
C SER A 152 -28.84 -1.89 -12.12
N PHE A 153 -28.84 -3.06 -12.78
CA PHE A 153 -29.56 -3.23 -14.05
C PHE A 153 -31.07 -3.50 -13.86
N SER A 154 -31.49 -4.01 -12.69
CA SER A 154 -32.90 -4.27 -12.39
C SER A 154 -33.68 -3.06 -11.87
N THR A 155 -33.01 -1.97 -11.45
CA THR A 155 -33.69 -0.75 -10.96
C THR A 155 -33.72 0.40 -11.97
N GLY A 156 -33.16 0.22 -13.18
CA GLY A 156 -33.10 1.27 -14.21
C GLY A 156 -33.93 1.00 -15.48
N PHE A 157 -34.56 -0.16 -15.64
CA PHE A 157 -35.27 -0.52 -16.89
C PHE A 157 -36.58 -1.31 -16.64
N GLY A 158 -37.31 -0.95 -15.58
CA GLY A 158 -38.58 -1.59 -15.22
C GLY A 158 -39.76 -0.63 -15.10
N VAL A 159 -39.69 0.55 -15.73
CA VAL A 159 -40.77 1.54 -15.72
C VAL A 159 -41.08 1.94 -17.17
N PHE A 160 -42.27 1.50 -17.60
CA PHE A 160 -43.00 1.75 -18.85
C PHE A 160 -42.48 1.14 -20.16
N ASN A 161 -43.07 -0.01 -20.53
CA ASN A 161 -43.69 -0.16 -21.84
C ASN A 161 -44.86 -1.19 -21.80
N ASP A 162 -46.07 -0.64 -21.79
CA ASP A 162 -47.39 -1.08 -22.28
C ASP A 162 -47.77 -2.57 -22.38
N LYS A 163 -48.86 -2.95 -21.70
CA LYS A 163 -50.24 -2.86 -22.21
C LYS A 163 -51.27 -2.88 -21.07
#